data_AF-A0AAU1BKZ3-F1
#
_entry.id   AF-A0AAU1BKZ3-F1
#
_cell.length_a   1.000
_cell.length_b   1.000
_cell.length_c   1.000
_cell.angle_alpha   90.00
_cell.angle_beta   90.00
_cell.angle_gamma   90.00
#
_symmetry.space_group_name_H-M   'P 1'
#
loop_
_entity.id
_entity.type
_entity.pdbx_description
1 polymer ?
#
loop_
_entity_poly.entity_id
_entity_poly.type
_entity_poly.pdbx_seq_one_letter_code
_entity_poly.pdbx_strand_id
1 'polypeptide(L)'
;MVETMRVALNALGVAGPWLAGLAPLEWFDRYIARPEEAHYPKRRAARRAMADQVGADGMDLLRAVMSPAAPEGLRGLAGVETLRQIWVQQFQIREGIVQWREMKNAPPGSLRLRTPRDLEVRPGVKRELSWGGYRAHLTETCESDAPHLIVNVVTTPAPVPDIAVTERVHRELAAHGQLPAVHLVDAGYIDAEQLLLARRDHQLELLGPPRPRHHSGQGRRAGLRQQPLHHRLGEQTRHLPQWAPQHGLA
;
A
#
# COMPACT_ATOMS: atom_id res chain seq x y z
N MET A 1 1.25 12.59 -6.63
CA MET A 1 0.79 13.75 -7.42
C MET A 1 1.86 14.20 -8.41
N VAL A 2 3.05 14.68 -7.99
CA VAL A 2 4.12 15.07 -8.94
C VAL A 2 4.54 13.91 -9.85
N GLU A 3 4.84 12.74 -9.27
CA GLU A 3 5.18 11.55 -10.07
C GLU A 3 4.03 11.11 -10.99
N THR A 4 2.79 11.35 -10.59
CA THR A 4 1.61 11.03 -11.42
C THR A 4 1.53 11.95 -12.63
N MET A 5 1.76 13.25 -12.44
CA MET A 5 1.90 14.20 -13.55
C MET A 5 3.01 13.77 -14.50
N ARG A 6 4.19 13.46 -13.96
CA ARG A 6 5.34 13.05 -14.77
C ARG A 6 5.04 11.79 -15.60
N VAL A 7 4.40 10.77 -15.03
CA VAL A 7 4.02 9.56 -15.77
C VAL A 7 3.03 9.89 -16.91
N ALA A 8 2.04 10.76 -16.66
CA ALA A 8 1.10 11.16 -17.69
C ALA A 8 1.75 12.01 -18.80
N LEU A 9 2.59 12.97 -18.43
CA LEU A 9 3.34 13.81 -19.38
C LEU A 9 4.28 12.98 -20.25
N ASN A 10 4.98 11.99 -19.67
CA ASN A 10 5.83 11.09 -20.44
C ASN A 10 5.00 10.25 -21.43
N ALA A 11 3.86 9.71 -21.01
CA ALA A 11 2.97 8.95 -21.90
C ALA A 11 2.48 9.80 -23.08
N LEU A 12 2.11 11.07 -22.81
CA LEU A 12 1.69 12.02 -23.83
C LEU A 12 2.84 12.43 -24.76
N GLY A 13 4.04 12.66 -24.22
CA GLY A 13 5.23 13.01 -25.00
C GLY A 13 5.66 11.89 -25.96
N VAL A 14 5.51 10.62 -25.55
CA VAL A 14 5.73 9.46 -26.43
C VAL A 14 4.67 9.37 -27.53
N ALA A 15 3.43 9.76 -27.25
CA ALA A 15 2.34 9.71 -28.21
C ALA A 15 2.43 10.78 -29.33
N GLY A 16 3.21 11.84 -29.14
CA GLY A 16 3.52 12.81 -30.19
C GLY A 16 3.72 14.25 -29.70
N PRO A 17 3.89 15.21 -30.63
CA PRO A 17 4.27 16.59 -30.30
C PRO A 17 3.14 17.43 -29.71
N TRP A 18 1.92 16.89 -29.60
CA TRP A 18 0.74 17.62 -29.09
C TRP A 18 0.99 18.29 -27.74
N LEU A 19 1.72 17.61 -26.84
CA LEU A 19 2.03 18.13 -25.52
C LEU A 19 2.84 19.44 -25.58
N ALA A 20 3.71 19.62 -26.57
CA ALA A 20 4.54 20.81 -26.70
C ALA A 20 3.73 22.09 -26.98
N GLY A 21 2.55 21.96 -27.61
CA GLY A 21 1.64 23.08 -27.82
C GLY A 21 0.79 23.45 -26.60
N LEU A 22 0.79 22.59 -25.56
CA LEU A 22 -0.02 22.76 -24.35
C LEU A 22 0.81 23.11 -23.12
N ALA A 23 1.96 22.47 -22.95
CA ALA A 23 2.72 22.49 -21.70
C ALA A 23 3.42 23.85 -21.47
N PRO A 24 3.09 24.58 -20.39
CA PRO A 24 3.83 25.77 -19.98
C PRO A 24 5.30 25.44 -19.66
N LEU A 25 6.19 26.42 -19.81
CA LEU A 25 7.63 26.23 -19.55
C LEU A 25 7.91 25.79 -18.10
N GLU A 26 7.12 26.27 -17.15
CA GLU A 26 7.24 25.95 -15.73
C GLU A 26 6.96 24.46 -15.44
N TRP A 27 6.26 23.76 -16.33
CA TRP A 27 6.04 22.32 -16.17
C TRP A 27 7.31 21.52 -16.40
N PHE A 28 8.23 22.01 -17.22
CA PHE A 28 9.54 21.36 -17.40
C PHE A 28 10.30 21.38 -16.08
N ASP A 29 10.42 22.54 -15.43
CA ASP A 29 11.11 22.65 -14.14
C ASP A 29 10.46 21.79 -13.04
N ARG A 30 9.12 21.72 -13.02
CA ARG A 30 8.38 21.00 -11.97
C ARG A 30 8.31 19.49 -12.16
N TYR A 31 8.30 18.99 -13.40
CA TYR A 31 7.98 17.59 -13.68
C TYR A 31 9.05 16.81 -14.42
N ILE A 32 10.12 17.43 -14.94
CA ILE A 32 11.17 16.71 -15.68
C ILE A 32 11.88 15.69 -14.79
N ALA A 33 12.18 16.08 -13.55
CA ALA A 33 12.89 15.24 -12.60
C ALA A 33 11.93 14.34 -11.82
N ARG A 34 12.42 13.13 -11.49
CA ARG A 34 11.72 12.28 -10.52
C ARG A 34 11.65 13.02 -9.18
N PRO A 35 10.48 13.10 -8.52
CA PRO A 35 10.40 13.74 -7.22
C PRO A 35 11.14 12.90 -6.17
N GLU A 36 11.92 13.57 -5.33
CA GLU A 36 12.55 12.96 -4.16
C GLU A 36 12.07 13.65 -2.89
N GLU A 37 12.00 12.92 -1.77
CA GLU A 37 11.41 13.46 -0.52
C GLU A 37 12.16 14.71 -0.03
N ALA A 38 13.48 14.76 -0.27
CA ALA A 38 14.34 15.88 0.10
C ALA A 38 13.95 17.20 -0.58
N HIS A 39 13.34 17.14 -1.77
CA HIS A 39 12.95 18.29 -2.57
C HIS A 39 11.59 18.86 -2.17
N TYR A 40 10.81 18.16 -1.32
CA TYR A 40 9.52 18.68 -0.88
C TYR A 40 9.67 19.75 0.21
N PRO A 41 8.85 20.82 0.16
CA PRO A 41 8.84 21.83 1.21
C PRO A 41 8.63 21.21 2.60
N LYS A 42 9.36 21.68 3.62
CA LYS A 42 9.21 21.15 4.99
C LYS A 42 7.96 21.69 5.71
N ARG A 43 7.56 22.92 5.39
CA ARG A 43 6.42 23.59 6.03
C ARG A 43 5.10 23.09 5.45
N ARG A 44 4.12 22.79 6.31
CA ARG A 44 2.79 22.29 5.91
C ARG A 44 2.07 23.20 4.92
N ALA A 45 2.10 24.51 5.14
CA ALA A 45 1.48 25.49 4.24
C ALA A 45 2.11 25.46 2.83
N ALA A 46 3.45 25.39 2.75
CA ALA A 46 4.14 25.29 1.47
C ALA A 46 3.89 23.95 0.77
N ARG A 47 3.82 22.82 1.52
CA ARG A 47 3.38 21.52 0.95
C ARG A 47 1.98 21.60 0.38
N ARG A 48 1.06 22.26 1.09
CA ARG A 48 -0.33 22.45 0.63
C ARG A 48 -0.38 23.29 -0.64
N ALA A 49 0.30 24.43 -0.68
CA ALA A 49 0.35 25.29 -1.86
C ALA A 49 0.96 24.57 -3.07
N MET A 50 2.05 23.82 -2.87
CA MET A 50 2.63 22.97 -3.91
C MET A 50 1.64 21.91 -4.40
N ALA A 51 0.92 21.24 -3.48
CA ALA A 51 -0.08 20.24 -3.84
C ALA A 51 -1.24 20.84 -4.64
N ASP A 52 -1.75 21.99 -4.22
CA ASP A 52 -2.84 22.70 -4.91
C ASP A 52 -2.38 23.14 -6.32
N GLN A 53 -1.15 23.64 -6.47
CA GLN A 53 -0.57 23.96 -7.79
C GLN A 53 -0.46 22.73 -8.69
N VAL A 54 0.08 21.63 -8.19
CA VAL A 54 0.18 20.38 -8.96
C VAL A 54 -1.22 19.88 -9.33
N GLY A 55 -2.19 19.98 -8.42
CA GLY A 55 -3.58 19.64 -8.66
C GLY A 55 -4.20 20.45 -9.80
N ALA A 56 -3.99 21.77 -9.81
CA ALA A 56 -4.43 22.66 -10.88
C ALA A 56 -3.81 22.27 -12.23
N ASP A 57 -2.49 22.10 -12.29
CA ASP A 57 -1.78 21.70 -13.51
C ASP A 57 -2.35 20.40 -14.10
N GLY A 58 -2.56 19.38 -13.26
CA GLY A 58 -3.11 18.12 -13.72
C GLY A 58 -4.57 18.20 -14.13
N MET A 59 -5.34 19.13 -13.55
CA MET A 59 -6.70 19.38 -14.02
C MET A 59 -6.70 20.06 -15.38
N ASP A 60 -5.79 20.99 -15.63
CA ASP A 60 -5.65 21.64 -16.94
C ASP A 60 -5.22 20.62 -18.01
N LEU A 61 -4.28 19.73 -17.67
CA LEU A 61 -3.91 18.62 -18.54
C LEU A 61 -5.12 17.71 -18.84
N LEU A 62 -5.88 17.30 -17.82
CA LEU A 62 -7.06 16.46 -18.01
C LEU A 62 -8.12 17.15 -18.87
N ARG A 63 -8.40 18.44 -18.64
CA ARG A 63 -9.35 19.20 -19.47
C ARG A 63 -8.90 19.26 -20.93
N ALA A 64 -7.61 19.51 -21.16
CA ALA A 64 -7.06 19.57 -22.50
C ALA A 64 -7.17 18.23 -23.23
N VAL A 65 -6.78 17.11 -22.59
CA VAL A 65 -6.85 15.77 -23.19
C VAL A 65 -8.30 15.31 -23.41
N MET A 66 -9.22 15.71 -22.53
CA MET A 66 -10.64 15.36 -22.66
C MET A 66 -11.40 16.24 -23.66
N SER A 67 -10.81 17.35 -24.11
CA SER A 67 -11.42 18.24 -25.10
C SER A 67 -11.66 17.53 -26.44
N PRO A 68 -12.78 17.79 -27.15
CA PRO A 68 -12.99 17.31 -28.51
C PRO A 68 -11.89 17.72 -29.51
N ALA A 69 -11.15 18.79 -29.21
CA ALA A 69 -10.02 19.25 -30.02
C ALA A 69 -8.72 18.47 -29.79
N ALA A 70 -8.66 17.58 -28.79
CA ALA A 70 -7.49 16.74 -28.56
C ALA A 70 -7.42 15.61 -29.60
N PRO A 71 -6.20 15.23 -30.05
CA PRO A 71 -6.01 14.06 -30.90
C PRO A 71 -6.68 12.80 -30.34
N GLU A 72 -7.22 11.99 -31.24
CA GLU A 72 -7.83 10.73 -30.89
C GLU A 72 -6.81 9.79 -30.22
N GLY A 73 -7.25 8.97 -29.27
CA GLY A 73 -6.40 8.02 -28.57
C GLY A 73 -5.67 8.57 -27.33
N LEU A 74 -5.44 9.89 -27.20
CA LEU A 74 -4.75 10.44 -26.02
C LEU A 74 -5.48 10.15 -24.70
N ARG A 75 -6.82 10.17 -24.73
CA ARG A 75 -7.67 9.85 -23.57
C ARG A 75 -7.51 8.40 -23.09
N GLY A 76 -7.17 7.50 -24.01
CA GLY A 76 -7.01 6.07 -23.73
C GLY A 76 -5.62 5.68 -23.23
N LEU A 77 -4.67 6.61 -23.19
CA LEU A 77 -3.33 6.33 -22.70
C LEU A 77 -3.38 5.94 -21.21
N ALA A 78 -2.71 4.83 -20.86
CA ALA A 78 -2.69 4.33 -19.48
C ALA A 78 -2.20 5.38 -18.46
N GLY A 79 -1.25 6.24 -18.85
CA GLY A 79 -0.77 7.34 -18.01
C GLY A 79 -1.83 8.42 -17.74
N VAL A 80 -2.67 8.72 -18.74
CA VAL A 80 -3.78 9.69 -18.61
C VAL A 80 -4.91 9.10 -17.77
N GLU A 81 -5.25 7.84 -17.97
CA GLU A 81 -6.26 7.18 -17.14
C GLU A 81 -5.80 7.08 -15.67
N THR A 82 -4.53 6.73 -15.45
CA THR A 82 -3.93 6.73 -14.11
C THR A 82 -3.97 8.11 -13.46
N LEU A 83 -3.67 9.17 -14.23
CA LEU A 83 -3.80 10.55 -13.76
C LEU A 83 -5.23 10.84 -13.33
N ARG A 84 -6.22 10.53 -14.16
CA ARG A 84 -7.65 10.75 -13.88
C ARG A 84 -8.09 10.06 -12.59
N GLN A 85 -7.75 8.78 -12.43
CA GLN A 85 -8.10 8.00 -11.23
C GLN A 85 -7.45 8.56 -9.97
N ILE A 86 -6.17 8.94 -10.01
CA ILE A 86 -5.50 9.53 -8.85
C ILE A 86 -6.06 10.93 -8.55
N TRP A 87 -6.39 11.72 -9.58
CA TRP A 87 -6.87 13.09 -9.40
C TRP A 87 -8.21 13.15 -8.69
N VAL A 88 -9.17 12.29 -9.07
CA VAL A 88 -10.49 12.26 -8.41
C VAL A 88 -10.37 11.90 -6.92
N GLN A 89 -9.38 11.08 -6.56
CA GLN A 89 -9.15 10.65 -5.17
C GLN A 89 -8.37 11.68 -4.34
N GLN A 90 -7.48 12.46 -4.96
CA GLN A 90 -6.58 13.39 -4.27
C GLN A 90 -7.09 14.83 -4.27
N PHE A 91 -7.87 15.22 -5.27
CA PHE A 91 -8.31 16.60 -5.47
C PHE A 91 -9.83 16.71 -5.56
N GLN A 92 -10.34 17.85 -5.13
CA GLN A 92 -11.74 18.24 -5.22
C GLN A 92 -11.83 19.62 -5.88
N ILE A 93 -12.93 19.92 -6.55
CA ILE A 93 -13.21 21.25 -7.06
C ILE A 93 -14.15 21.93 -6.05
N ARG A 94 -13.75 23.09 -5.52
CA ARG A 94 -14.58 23.94 -4.68
C ARG A 94 -14.61 25.33 -5.29
N GLU A 95 -15.80 25.84 -5.59
CA GLU A 95 -15.97 27.17 -6.19
C GLU A 95 -15.14 27.35 -7.48
N GLY A 96 -15.04 26.29 -8.29
CA GLY A 96 -14.24 26.28 -9.53
C GLY A 96 -12.73 26.09 -9.31
N ILE A 97 -12.24 26.12 -8.07
CA ILE A 97 -10.83 25.98 -7.73
C ILE A 97 -10.50 24.53 -7.37
N VAL A 98 -9.43 24.01 -7.95
CA VAL A 98 -8.90 22.68 -7.61
C VAL A 98 -8.17 22.77 -6.27
N GLN A 99 -8.56 21.92 -5.32
CA GLN A 99 -8.01 21.89 -3.97
C GLN A 99 -7.63 20.47 -3.58
N TRP A 100 -6.49 20.34 -2.90
CA TRP A 100 -6.05 19.08 -2.32
C TRP A 100 -7.03 18.64 -1.22
N ARG A 101 -7.47 17.39 -1.31
CA ARG A 101 -8.42 16.79 -0.37
C ARG A 101 -7.76 16.56 0.99
N GLU A 102 -8.50 16.87 2.04
CA GLU A 102 -8.17 16.41 3.37
C GLU A 102 -8.40 14.90 3.49
N MET A 103 -7.62 14.24 4.35
CA MET A 103 -7.69 12.79 4.58
C MET A 103 -9.11 12.29 4.90
N LYS A 104 -9.91 13.09 5.61
CA LYS A 104 -11.30 12.80 5.98
C LYS A 104 -12.27 12.76 4.77
N ASN A 105 -11.88 13.38 3.66
CA ASN A 105 -12.64 13.46 2.41
C ASN A 105 -12.04 12.58 1.31
N ALA A 106 -11.03 11.78 1.64
CA ALA A 106 -10.37 10.86 0.71
C ALA A 106 -11.03 9.47 0.76
N PRO A 107 -11.01 8.69 -0.34
CA PRO A 107 -11.57 7.34 -0.37
C PRO A 107 -10.99 6.43 0.72
N PRO A 108 -11.70 5.36 1.13
CA PRO A 108 -11.16 4.38 2.06
C PRO A 108 -9.83 3.79 1.56
N GLY A 109 -8.98 3.36 2.48
CA GLY A 109 -7.63 2.87 2.17
C GLY A 109 -7.61 1.74 1.14
N SER A 110 -8.63 0.87 1.14
CA SER A 110 -8.81 -0.22 0.17
C SER A 110 -8.94 0.24 -1.29
N LEU A 111 -9.41 1.47 -1.53
CA LEU A 111 -9.56 2.04 -2.87
C LEU A 111 -8.48 3.06 -3.22
N ARG A 112 -7.67 3.47 -2.22
CA ARG A 112 -6.80 4.62 -2.34
C ARG A 112 -5.50 4.28 -3.05
N LEU A 113 -5.32 4.83 -4.25
CA LEU A 113 -4.10 4.70 -5.03
C LEU A 113 -2.96 5.52 -4.40
N ARG A 114 -1.76 4.93 -4.36
CA ARG A 114 -0.57 5.54 -3.73
C ARG A 114 0.50 5.94 -4.74
N THR A 115 0.64 5.18 -5.82
CA THR A 115 1.66 5.38 -6.85
C THR A 115 1.05 5.19 -8.23
N PRO A 116 1.44 6.01 -9.22
CA PRO A 116 1.01 5.81 -10.61
C PRO A 116 1.72 4.63 -11.30
N ARG A 117 2.72 4.02 -10.65
CA ARG A 117 3.52 2.92 -11.23
C ARG A 117 2.94 1.55 -10.97
N ASP A 118 2.14 1.44 -9.92
CA ASP A 118 1.55 0.19 -9.47
C ASP A 118 0.19 0.53 -8.84
N LEU A 119 -0.87 0.22 -9.58
CA LEU A 119 -2.25 0.50 -9.19
C LEU A 119 -2.83 -0.52 -8.22
N GLU A 120 -2.06 -1.53 -7.80
CA GLU A 120 -2.42 -2.47 -6.73
C GLU A 120 -1.88 -2.02 -5.37
N VAL A 121 -0.89 -1.13 -5.35
CA VAL A 121 -0.35 -0.59 -4.10
C VAL A 121 -1.41 0.22 -3.34
N ARG A 122 -1.57 -0.13 -2.06
CA ARG A 122 -2.53 0.50 -1.14
C ARG A 122 -1.86 0.97 0.14
N PRO A 123 -2.45 1.93 0.87
CA PRO A 123 -1.99 2.30 2.21
C PRO A 123 -2.17 1.13 3.19
N GLY A 124 -1.13 0.86 3.97
CA GLY A 124 -1.16 -0.01 5.14
C GLY A 124 -0.95 0.78 6.42
N VAL A 125 -1.57 0.32 7.51
CA VAL A 125 -1.35 0.85 8.86
C VAL A 125 -1.26 -0.33 9.82
N LYS A 126 -0.25 -0.33 10.68
CA LYS A 126 -0.08 -1.30 11.77
C LYS A 126 0.50 -0.57 12.97
N ARG A 127 -0.30 -0.42 14.02
CA ARG A 127 0.03 0.41 15.18
C ARG A 127 0.34 1.85 14.71
N GLU A 128 1.54 2.36 15.02
CA GLU A 128 1.99 3.70 14.61
C GLU A 128 2.64 3.73 13.22
N LEU A 129 2.91 2.56 12.63
CA LEU A 129 3.55 2.46 11.32
C LEU A 129 2.51 2.59 10.22
N SER A 130 2.81 3.42 9.22
CA SER A 130 2.04 3.50 7.98
C SER A 130 2.96 3.39 6.78
N TRP A 131 2.50 2.70 5.74
CA TRP A 131 3.27 2.50 4.50
C TRP A 131 2.34 2.51 3.30
N GLY A 132 2.90 2.63 2.10
CA GLY A 132 2.20 2.28 0.86
C GLY A 132 2.84 1.03 0.30
N GLY A 133 2.09 -0.03 0.12
CA GLY A 133 2.64 -1.28 -0.42
C GLY A 133 1.73 -2.47 -0.22
N TYR A 134 2.41 -3.58 0.03
CA TYR A 134 1.83 -4.90 0.25
C TYR A 134 2.10 -5.34 1.69
N ARG A 135 1.47 -6.45 2.08
CA ARG A 135 1.84 -7.26 3.23
C ARG A 135 2.33 -8.62 2.74
N ALA A 136 3.42 -9.09 3.34
CA ALA A 136 3.85 -10.47 3.21
C ALA A 136 3.38 -11.25 4.44
N HIS A 137 2.74 -12.38 4.20
CA HIS A 137 2.31 -13.34 5.20
C HIS A 137 3.19 -14.57 5.02
N LEU A 138 3.97 -14.88 6.06
CA LEU A 138 4.99 -15.93 6.01
C LEU A 138 4.51 -17.12 6.84
N THR A 139 4.71 -18.33 6.32
CA THR A 139 4.57 -19.57 7.06
C THR A 139 5.93 -20.24 7.14
N GLU A 140 6.35 -20.61 8.35
CA GLU A 140 7.61 -21.29 8.60
C GLU A 140 7.41 -22.59 9.36
N THR A 141 8.37 -23.52 9.22
CA THR A 141 8.51 -24.66 10.13
C THR A 141 8.94 -24.17 11.51
N CYS A 142 8.53 -24.87 12.57
CA CYS A 142 8.75 -24.43 13.95
C CYS A 142 9.12 -25.58 14.91
N GLU A 143 9.52 -26.73 14.37
CA GLU A 143 10.00 -27.88 15.14
C GLU A 143 11.29 -27.51 15.90
N SER A 144 11.34 -27.85 17.19
CA SER A 144 12.43 -27.42 18.08
C SER A 144 13.79 -28.05 17.76
N ASP A 145 13.79 -29.18 17.05
CA ASP A 145 14.98 -29.96 16.68
C ASP A 145 15.45 -29.71 15.24
N ALA A 146 14.83 -28.75 14.53
CA ALA A 146 15.16 -28.42 13.15
C ALA A 146 15.29 -26.89 12.95
N PRO A 147 15.98 -26.43 11.89
CA PRO A 147 15.94 -25.02 11.52
C PRO A 147 14.54 -24.60 11.07
N HIS A 148 14.18 -23.36 11.38
CA HIS A 148 12.96 -22.75 10.88
C HIS A 148 13.15 -22.36 9.41
N LEU A 149 12.32 -22.92 8.54
CA LEU A 149 12.33 -22.70 7.10
C LEU A 149 11.03 -22.05 6.68
N ILE A 150 11.10 -20.94 5.95
CA ILE A 150 9.92 -20.34 5.32
C ILE A 150 9.47 -21.28 4.21
N VAL A 151 8.28 -21.86 4.36
CA VAL A 151 7.69 -22.82 3.43
C VAL A 151 6.60 -22.19 2.56
N ASN A 152 6.04 -21.05 2.97
CA ASN A 152 5.07 -20.32 2.15
C ASN A 152 5.18 -18.79 2.33
N VAL A 153 4.92 -18.06 1.24
CA VAL A 153 4.89 -16.59 1.22
C VAL A 153 3.68 -16.12 0.44
N VAL A 154 2.69 -15.53 1.14
CA VAL A 154 1.56 -14.87 0.49
C VAL A 154 1.77 -13.37 0.50
N THR A 155 1.71 -12.74 -0.67
CA THR A 155 1.72 -11.27 -0.79
C THR A 155 0.31 -10.77 -1.08
N THR A 156 -0.14 -9.76 -0.32
CA THR A 156 -1.47 -9.14 -0.47
C THR A 156 -1.37 -7.62 -0.48
N PRO A 157 -2.30 -6.88 -1.12
CA PRO A 157 -2.41 -5.45 -0.92
C PRO A 157 -2.55 -5.11 0.56
N ALA A 158 -1.88 -4.04 1.01
CA ALA A 158 -1.76 -3.77 2.44
C ALA A 158 -3.09 -3.70 3.25
N PRO A 159 -4.26 -3.35 2.71
CA PRO A 159 -5.53 -3.37 3.44
C PRO A 159 -6.13 -4.76 3.70
N VAL A 160 -5.68 -5.83 3.03
CA VAL A 160 -6.27 -7.18 3.17
C VAL A 160 -6.04 -7.70 4.59
N PRO A 161 -7.08 -7.92 5.42
CA PRO A 161 -6.91 -8.34 6.81
C PRO A 161 -6.27 -9.73 6.88
N ASP A 162 -5.47 -9.97 7.93
CA ASP A 162 -4.69 -11.21 8.10
C ASP A 162 -5.58 -12.46 8.01
N ILE A 163 -6.79 -12.39 8.57
CA ILE A 163 -7.75 -13.50 8.55
C ILE A 163 -8.18 -13.96 7.15
N ALA A 164 -8.24 -13.03 6.19
CA ALA A 164 -8.65 -13.35 4.83
C ALA A 164 -7.57 -14.14 4.07
N VAL A 165 -6.38 -14.31 4.68
CA VAL A 165 -5.24 -14.98 4.06
C VAL A 165 -5.10 -16.44 4.52
N THR A 166 -5.73 -16.82 5.63
CA THR A 166 -5.57 -18.16 6.24
C THR A 166 -5.94 -19.29 5.29
N GLU A 167 -7.13 -19.26 4.67
CA GLU A 167 -7.55 -20.28 3.68
C GLU A 167 -6.59 -20.32 2.48
N ARG A 168 -6.17 -19.14 1.99
CA ARG A 168 -5.24 -19.06 0.86
C ARG A 168 -3.90 -19.73 1.19
N VAL A 169 -3.38 -19.53 2.40
CA VAL A 169 -2.16 -20.19 2.87
C VAL A 169 -2.35 -21.71 2.88
N HIS A 170 -3.47 -22.22 3.41
CA HIS A 170 -3.72 -23.66 3.44
C HIS A 170 -3.84 -24.25 2.04
N ARG A 171 -4.51 -23.56 1.11
CA ARG A 171 -4.60 -23.98 -0.30
C ARG A 171 -3.23 -24.02 -0.99
N GLU A 172 -2.39 -23.01 -0.80
CA GLU A 172 -1.04 -22.97 -1.39
C GLU A 172 -0.15 -24.07 -0.80
N LEU A 173 -0.16 -24.26 0.52
CA LEU A 173 0.55 -25.38 1.17
C LEU A 173 0.07 -26.75 0.66
N ALA A 174 -1.24 -26.93 0.45
CA ALA A 174 -1.80 -28.16 -0.12
C ALA A 174 -1.30 -28.40 -1.55
N ALA A 175 -1.28 -27.36 -2.39
CA ALA A 175 -0.79 -27.44 -3.75
C ALA A 175 0.70 -27.84 -3.82
N HIS A 176 1.48 -27.46 -2.80
CA HIS A 176 2.90 -27.81 -2.69
C HIS A 176 3.15 -29.14 -1.94
N GLY A 177 2.10 -29.82 -1.45
CA GLY A 177 2.27 -31.04 -0.64
C GLY A 177 2.92 -30.79 0.72
N GLN A 178 2.77 -29.57 1.25
CA GLN A 178 3.40 -29.08 2.48
C GLN A 178 2.37 -28.75 3.58
N LEU A 179 1.18 -29.35 3.54
CA LEU A 179 0.21 -29.19 4.61
C LEU A 179 0.76 -29.77 5.92
N PRO A 180 0.80 -28.98 7.01
CA PRO A 180 1.16 -29.50 8.32
C PRO A 180 -0.02 -30.22 8.96
N ALA A 181 0.25 -31.09 9.93
CA ALA A 181 -0.80 -31.64 10.80
C ALA A 181 -1.40 -30.56 11.70
N VAL A 182 -0.56 -29.63 12.17
CA VAL A 182 -0.94 -28.50 13.04
C VAL A 182 -0.35 -27.23 12.46
N HIS A 183 -1.17 -26.20 12.27
CA HIS A 183 -0.71 -24.86 11.88
C HIS A 183 -0.88 -23.89 13.04
N LEU A 184 0.23 -23.42 13.60
CA LEU A 184 0.26 -22.38 14.63
C LEU A 184 0.12 -20.99 14.00
N VAL A 185 -0.80 -20.17 14.49
CA VAL A 185 -1.07 -18.83 13.96
C VAL A 185 -1.27 -17.78 15.05
N ASP A 186 -1.03 -16.51 14.72
CA ASP A 186 -1.35 -15.36 15.59
C ASP A 186 -2.89 -15.11 15.59
N ALA A 187 -3.39 -14.39 16.59
CA ALA A 187 -4.79 -13.98 16.76
C ALA A 187 -5.39 -13.31 15.52
N GLY A 188 -4.55 -12.70 14.66
CA GLY A 188 -4.98 -12.10 13.39
C GLY A 188 -5.53 -13.10 12.38
N TYR A 189 -5.09 -14.37 12.43
CA TYR A 189 -5.35 -15.40 11.41
C TYR A 189 -6.33 -16.48 11.85
N ILE A 190 -6.90 -16.38 13.05
CA ILE A 190 -7.81 -17.38 13.61
C ILE A 190 -9.13 -16.78 14.08
N ASP A 191 -10.22 -17.48 13.78
CA ASP A 191 -11.55 -17.36 14.36
C ASP A 191 -12.32 -18.68 14.23
N ALA A 192 -13.57 -18.72 14.67
CA ALA A 192 -14.38 -19.93 14.64
C ALA A 192 -14.62 -20.48 13.22
N GLU A 193 -14.71 -19.59 12.22
CA GLU A 193 -14.91 -20.00 10.83
C GLU A 193 -13.62 -20.65 10.29
N GLN A 194 -12.46 -20.04 10.51
CA GLN A 194 -11.19 -20.60 10.05
C GLN A 194 -10.88 -21.96 10.69
N LEU A 195 -11.23 -22.17 11.96
CA LEU A 195 -11.10 -23.48 12.62
C LEU A 195 -11.89 -24.58 11.88
N LEU A 196 -13.13 -24.26 11.49
CA LEU A 196 -14.00 -25.20 10.78
C LEU A 196 -13.50 -25.47 9.35
N LEU A 197 -13.11 -24.42 8.62
CA LEU A 197 -12.60 -24.53 7.25
C LEU A 197 -11.29 -25.32 7.20
N ALA A 198 -10.34 -25.03 8.11
CA ALA A 198 -9.08 -25.76 8.22
C ALA A 198 -9.30 -27.27 8.40
N ARG A 199 -10.22 -27.65 9.29
CA ARG A 199 -10.51 -29.06 9.56
C ARG A 199 -11.28 -29.73 8.42
N ARG A 200 -12.28 -29.06 7.85
CA ARG A 200 -13.16 -29.60 6.81
C ARG A 200 -12.44 -29.77 5.48
N ASP A 201 -11.71 -28.74 5.05
CA ASP A 201 -11.18 -28.66 3.67
C ASP A 201 -9.73 -29.12 3.57
N HIS A 202 -8.96 -29.00 4.65
CA HIS A 202 -7.52 -29.30 4.64
C HIS A 202 -7.10 -30.35 5.67
N GLN A 203 -8.03 -30.85 6.48
CA GLN A 203 -7.80 -31.87 7.52
C GLN A 203 -6.73 -31.51 8.57
N LEU A 204 -6.36 -30.23 8.68
CA LEU A 204 -5.35 -29.73 9.61
C LEU A 204 -5.98 -29.18 10.90
N GLU A 205 -5.23 -29.21 11.99
CA GLU A 205 -5.56 -28.51 13.22
C GLU A 205 -5.01 -27.08 13.19
N LEU A 206 -5.88 -26.08 13.32
CA LEU A 206 -5.48 -24.68 13.37
C LEU A 206 -5.45 -24.22 14.83
N LEU A 207 -4.29 -23.80 15.32
CA LEU A 207 -4.10 -23.36 16.70
C LEU A 207 -3.59 -21.93 16.77
N GLY A 208 -4.18 -21.13 17.65
CA GLY A 208 -3.77 -19.75 17.85
C GLY A 208 -4.44 -19.14 19.07
N PRO A 209 -3.92 -18.02 19.59
CA PRO A 209 -4.53 -17.34 20.72
C PRO A 209 -5.92 -16.80 20.31
N PRO A 210 -6.89 -16.77 21.23
CA PRO A 210 -8.18 -16.17 20.95
C PRO A 210 -7.99 -14.68 20.63
N ARG A 211 -8.78 -14.15 19.69
CA ARG A 211 -8.75 -12.72 19.42
C ARG A 211 -9.05 -11.92 20.69
N PRO A 212 -8.22 -10.91 21.02
CA PRO A 212 -8.55 -9.98 22.08
C PRO A 212 -9.92 -9.36 21.76
N ARG A 213 -10.87 -9.42 22.70
CA ARG A 213 -12.10 -8.63 22.57
C ARG A 213 -11.67 -7.17 22.46
N HIS A 214 -12.07 -6.42 21.45
CA HIS A 214 -11.90 -4.97 21.48
C HIS A 214 -12.82 -4.42 22.57
N HIS A 215 -12.26 -3.96 23.68
CA HIS A 215 -13.04 -3.32 24.73
C HIS A 215 -13.36 -1.90 24.23
N SER A 216 -14.56 -1.67 23.71
CA SER A 216 -15.15 -0.33 23.79
C SER A 216 -15.26 -0.01 25.28
N GLY A 217 -14.53 1.01 25.73
CA GLY A 217 -14.17 1.17 27.14
C GLY A 217 -15.33 1.14 28.13
N GLN A 218 -15.25 0.23 29.11
CA GLN A 218 -15.51 0.43 30.53
C GLN A 218 -15.29 -0.91 31.25
N GLY A 219 -14.51 -0.92 32.33
CA GLY A 219 -14.37 -2.06 33.24
C GLY A 219 -12.93 -2.45 33.57
N ARG A 220 -12.37 -1.84 34.62
CA ARG A 220 -11.22 -2.39 35.35
C ARG A 220 -11.68 -3.65 36.09
N ARG A 221 -11.04 -4.80 35.86
CA ARG A 221 -10.21 -5.52 36.86
C ARG A 221 -9.75 -6.90 36.37
N ALA A 222 -8.45 -7.14 36.63
CA ALA A 222 -7.75 -8.37 36.99
C ALA A 222 -8.14 -9.70 36.30
N GLY A 223 -7.21 -10.25 35.52
CA GLY A 223 -7.21 -11.66 35.15
C GLY A 223 -6.21 -11.98 34.04
N LEU A 224 -5.12 -12.65 34.43
CA LEU A 224 -4.07 -13.29 33.60
C LEU A 224 -3.15 -12.35 32.82
N ARG A 225 -1.90 -12.25 33.30
CA ARG A 225 -0.76 -11.77 32.50
C ARG A 225 -0.63 -12.69 31.28
N GLN A 226 -0.89 -12.18 30.09
CA GLN A 226 -0.39 -12.80 28.88
C GLN A 226 1.14 -12.74 28.95
N GLN A 227 1.79 -13.89 29.08
CA GLN A 227 3.17 -13.98 28.65
C GLN A 227 3.15 -13.82 27.12
N PRO A 228 3.96 -12.93 26.54
CA PRO A 228 4.21 -12.97 25.12
C PRO A 228 4.65 -14.39 24.76
N LEU A 229 4.17 -14.95 23.65
CA LEU A 229 4.86 -16.05 22.99
C LEU A 229 6.24 -15.51 22.60
N HIS A 230 7.19 -15.59 23.51
CA HIS A 230 8.60 -15.41 23.24
C HIS A 230 9.07 -16.65 22.49
N HIS A 231 8.65 -16.81 21.23
CA HIS A 231 9.55 -17.46 20.31
C HIS A 231 10.71 -16.50 20.10
N ARG A 232 11.84 -16.95 20.62
CA ARG A 232 13.14 -16.29 20.64
C ARG A 232 13.55 -15.95 19.20
N LEU A 233 13.14 -14.79 18.69
CA LEU A 233 14.04 -14.04 17.81
C LEU A 233 15.19 -13.64 18.72
N GLY A 234 16.27 -14.43 18.68
CA GLY A 234 17.35 -14.45 19.66
C GLY A 234 17.69 -13.08 20.25
N GLU A 235 17.34 -12.87 21.51
CA GLU A 235 18.07 -11.94 22.37
C GLU A 235 19.44 -12.56 22.63
N GLN A 236 20.37 -12.31 21.72
CA GLN A 236 21.78 -12.00 21.97
C GLN A 236 22.51 -11.98 20.62
N THR A 237 22.95 -10.78 20.24
CA THR A 237 23.90 -10.51 19.15
C THR A 237 23.55 -11.06 17.77
N ARG A 238 22.70 -10.34 17.03
CA ARG A 238 22.87 -10.21 15.57
C ARG A 238 22.68 -8.77 15.18
N HIS A 239 23.76 -8.17 14.71
CA HIS A 239 23.74 -6.95 13.92
C HIS A 239 22.76 -7.15 12.77
N LEU A 240 21.57 -6.56 12.87
CA LEU A 240 20.90 -6.10 11.67
C LEU A 240 21.88 -5.13 11.02
N PRO A 241 22.26 -5.28 9.74
CA PRO A 241 22.96 -4.21 9.07
C PRO A 241 22.08 -2.96 9.20
N GLN A 242 22.61 -1.94 9.89
CA GLN A 242 21.99 -0.63 9.90
C GLN A 242 21.93 -0.20 8.43
N TRP A 243 20.73 -0.12 7.88
CA TRP A 243 20.52 0.53 6.60
C TRP A 243 20.79 2.03 6.82
N ALA A 244 22.06 2.40 6.75
CA ALA A 244 22.47 3.78 6.65
C ALA A 244 22.02 4.29 5.27
N PRO A 245 21.36 5.46 5.18
CA PRO A 245 21.05 6.07 3.90
C PRO A 245 22.36 6.62 3.31
N GLN A 246 23.10 5.78 2.59
CA GLN A 246 24.22 6.24 1.79
C GLN A 246 23.70 6.65 0.42
N HIS A 247 23.29 7.92 0.33
CA HIS A 247 23.43 8.66 -0.92
C HIS A 247 24.92 8.89 -1.16
N GLY A 248 25.44 8.49 -2.32
CA GLY A 248 26.84 8.75 -2.67
C GLY A 248 27.31 7.95 -3.88
N LEU A 249 27.09 8.53 -5.06
CA LEU A 249 27.60 8.22 -6.39
C LEU A 249 29.02 7.60 -6.45
N ALA A 250 29.15 6.46 -7.14
CA ALA A 250 30.09 6.16 -8.23
C ALA A 250 29.77 4.77 -8.80
#